data_AF-A0A3M2AEL4-F1
#
_entry.id   AF-A0A3M2AEL4-F1
#
_cell.length_a   1.000
_cell.length_b   1.000
_cell.length_c   1.000
_cell.angle_alpha   90.00
_cell.angle_beta   90.00
_cell.angle_gamma   90.00
#
_symmetry.space_group_name_H-M   'P 1'
#
loop_
_entity.id
_entity.type
_entity.pdbx_description
1 polymer ?
#
loop_
_entity_poly.entity_id
_entity_poly.type
_entity_poly.pdbx_seq_one_letter_code
_entity_poly.pdbx_strand_id
1 'polypeptide(L)'
;MHRRPGPAGPVLGPVRPAAARPLPAPGLAADPRSDRHPRAGGRTARRLWQRFRLSRRRGRLALPRSGRPGHRRPRPLGGRRRHHRPVAVPAQRLSRRQPPDRHRLQRRQPADPGPGHPDRAPDLRLLSGRGRPGPPHLLAAGGFRPHPADSRGRSAGRSPPSPVPALSAPAAVLPRLVVPQGDLGGIGPEVALEVLVRPEVRRRCRPLLLGHRAALAGIAAARGFALELESVPDPAAGFARDPAAPLPVLELESPVPEDPPGAPSAAAGMAAVEAVLRAGTICLEGGAEAMLTPPVAKRSMHLAGYPYEGQTQILGELCGGRRYGMLACNGRLRVLLATRHQRLRDAIDRLEINLVQKHIRLAHEAARGLLGLEEPRVVLAGLNPHAGEGGAFGDEERRILRPAIRRAEEEWGLRTAGPAVPDVVFAEAAAGDWDLVIALYHDQAFIPLKLLGRATAYTVFVGGRLLRVSPMHGTAFALARTGRADPASFAHALDRVLELCAARLRACSSASTSGTGTS
;
A
#
# COMPACT_ATOMS: atom_id res chain seq x y z
N MET A 1 60.89 -33.63 -2.58
CA MET A 1 62.14 -33.66 -3.35
C MET A 1 62.12 -34.86 -4.30
N HIS A 2 62.47 -34.64 -5.58
CA HIS A 2 62.81 -35.58 -6.69
C HIS A 2 61.86 -36.76 -6.99
N ARG A 3 61.06 -36.84 -8.07
CA ARG A 3 61.24 -36.71 -9.54
C ARG A 3 62.33 -37.59 -10.18
N ARG A 4 61.90 -38.54 -11.03
CA ARG A 4 62.56 -38.95 -12.29
C ARG A 4 61.52 -39.27 -13.39
N PRO A 5 61.91 -39.22 -14.69
CA PRO A 5 61.02 -38.86 -15.81
C PRO A 5 60.94 -39.89 -16.96
N GLY A 6 60.00 -39.65 -17.89
CA GLY A 6 60.04 -40.13 -19.29
C GLY A 6 58.65 -40.20 -19.94
N PRO A 7 58.51 -40.28 -21.28
CA PRO A 7 59.25 -39.60 -22.36
C PRO A 7 58.32 -38.75 -23.27
N ALA A 8 58.91 -38.08 -24.27
CA ALA A 8 58.32 -37.03 -25.10
C ALA A 8 57.69 -37.50 -26.44
N GLY A 9 56.72 -36.70 -26.93
CA GLY A 9 56.31 -36.54 -28.34
C GLY A 9 54.93 -37.14 -28.72
N PRO A 10 54.14 -36.53 -29.64
CA PRO A 10 54.57 -35.65 -30.72
C PRO A 10 53.92 -34.24 -30.76
N VAL A 11 54.59 -33.39 -31.54
CA VAL A 11 54.30 -31.97 -31.84
C VAL A 11 53.11 -31.84 -32.79
N LEU A 12 52.14 -30.97 -32.45
CA LEU A 12 51.12 -30.47 -33.36
C LEU A 12 51.23 -28.93 -33.46
N GLY A 13 51.24 -28.45 -34.70
CA GLY A 13 51.53 -27.07 -35.09
C GLY A 13 50.47 -26.02 -34.70
N PRO A 14 50.73 -24.74 -35.05
CA PRO A 14 50.04 -23.61 -34.46
C PRO A 14 48.61 -23.45 -35.00
N VAL A 15 47.63 -23.57 -34.11
CA VAL A 15 46.23 -23.24 -34.38
C VAL A 15 46.07 -21.71 -34.29
N ARG A 16 45.64 -21.11 -35.40
CA ARG A 16 45.29 -19.68 -35.50
C ARG A 16 44.18 -19.30 -34.51
N PRO A 17 44.26 -18.16 -33.81
CA PRO A 17 43.21 -17.73 -32.89
C PRO A 17 41.97 -17.28 -33.68
N ALA A 18 40.84 -17.92 -33.37
CA ALA A 18 39.53 -17.45 -33.81
C ALA A 18 39.23 -16.10 -33.14
N ALA A 19 38.79 -15.13 -33.94
CA ALA A 19 38.48 -13.77 -33.53
C ALA A 19 37.44 -13.75 -32.39
N ALA A 20 37.90 -13.41 -31.19
CA ALA A 20 37.04 -13.07 -30.06
C ALA A 20 36.32 -11.75 -30.38
N ARG A 21 34.99 -11.80 -30.49
CA ARG A 21 34.15 -10.60 -30.45
C ARG A 21 34.33 -9.93 -29.08
N PRO A 22 34.60 -8.62 -29.01
CA PRO A 22 34.72 -7.93 -27.72
C PRO A 22 33.37 -7.97 -26.99
N LEU A 23 33.41 -8.48 -25.75
CA LEU A 23 32.34 -8.33 -24.78
C LEU A 23 32.07 -6.82 -24.57
N PRO A 24 30.80 -6.36 -24.51
CA PRO A 24 30.53 -4.98 -24.16
C PRO A 24 30.98 -4.75 -22.71
N ALA A 25 31.77 -3.69 -22.51
CA ALA A 25 32.23 -3.24 -21.21
C ALA A 25 31.08 -3.12 -20.20
N PRO A 26 31.30 -3.39 -18.90
CA PRO A 26 30.30 -3.18 -17.87
C PRO A 26 29.97 -1.69 -17.81
N GLY A 27 28.81 -1.34 -18.37
CA GLY A 27 28.29 0.02 -18.38
C GLY A 27 28.01 0.49 -16.96
N LEU A 28 28.79 1.50 -16.55
CA LEU A 28 28.46 2.56 -15.60
C LEU A 28 27.83 2.08 -14.28
N ALA A 29 28.69 1.95 -13.27
CA ALA A 29 28.30 2.11 -11.87
C ALA A 29 27.38 3.34 -11.76
N ALA A 30 26.14 3.11 -11.33
CA ALA A 30 25.21 4.20 -11.07
C ALA A 30 25.79 5.07 -9.96
N ASP A 31 26.08 6.33 -10.29
CA ASP A 31 26.46 7.35 -9.32
C ASP A 31 25.37 7.46 -8.22
N PRO A 32 25.70 7.17 -6.95
CA PRO A 32 24.78 7.29 -5.81
C PRO A 32 24.23 8.72 -5.61
N ARG A 33 24.79 9.73 -6.32
CA ARG A 33 24.38 11.13 -6.22
C ARG A 33 23.30 11.53 -7.23
N SER A 34 23.01 10.70 -8.24
CA SER A 34 21.96 11.00 -9.24
C SER A 34 20.54 11.04 -8.66
N ASP A 35 20.34 10.51 -7.45
CA ASP A 35 19.05 10.50 -6.76
C ASP A 35 18.70 11.79 -5.98
N ARG A 36 19.60 12.79 -5.96
CA ARG A 36 19.40 14.02 -5.17
C ARG A 36 18.78 15.19 -5.93
N HIS A 37 18.53 15.10 -7.24
CA HIS A 37 17.92 16.20 -8.00
C HIS A 37 16.40 16.04 -8.22
N PRO A 38 15.56 17.00 -7.77
CA PRO A 38 14.10 16.93 -7.90
C PRO A 38 13.59 16.93 -9.35
N ARG A 39 14.39 17.35 -10.33
CA ARG A 39 13.97 17.50 -11.73
C ARG A 39 13.88 16.18 -12.52
N ALA A 40 14.54 15.10 -12.10
CA ALA A 40 14.58 13.85 -12.86
C ALA A 40 13.26 13.06 -12.81
N GLY A 41 12.62 12.98 -11.65
CA GLY A 41 11.35 12.27 -11.47
C GLY A 41 10.17 12.94 -12.18
N GLY A 42 10.08 14.27 -12.14
CA GLY A 42 9.02 15.03 -12.81
C GLY A 42 9.02 14.89 -14.33
N ARG A 43 10.19 14.80 -14.98
CA ARG A 43 10.27 14.59 -16.44
C ARG A 43 9.71 13.24 -16.86
N THR A 44 9.94 12.18 -16.10
CA THR A 44 9.39 10.84 -16.36
C THR A 44 7.88 10.82 -16.16
N ALA A 45 7.40 11.42 -15.07
CA ALA A 45 5.96 11.55 -14.81
C ALA A 45 5.22 12.28 -15.93
N ARG A 46 5.75 13.44 -16.38
CA ARG A 46 5.21 14.18 -17.53
C ARG A 46 5.14 13.36 -18.79
N ARG A 47 6.18 12.59 -19.10
CA ARG A 47 6.20 11.72 -20.30
C ARG A 47 5.15 10.62 -20.21
N LEU A 48 5.01 9.96 -19.06
CA LEU A 48 3.99 8.91 -18.87
C LEU A 48 2.58 9.48 -18.96
N TRP A 49 2.33 10.62 -18.31
CA TRP A 49 1.07 11.35 -18.45
C TRP A 49 0.79 11.74 -19.90
N GLN A 50 1.75 12.33 -20.60
CA GLN A 50 1.62 12.69 -22.02
C GLN A 50 1.36 11.46 -22.90
N ARG A 51 2.03 10.33 -22.64
CA ARG A 51 1.78 9.07 -23.36
C ARG A 51 0.37 8.55 -23.13
N PHE A 52 -0.13 8.59 -21.89
CA PHE A 52 -1.52 8.25 -21.56
C PHE A 52 -2.51 9.16 -22.30
N ARG A 53 -2.24 10.47 -22.29
CA ARG A 53 -3.08 11.46 -22.99
C ARG A 53 -3.12 11.24 -24.51
N LEU A 54 -1.96 10.90 -25.10
CA LEU A 54 -1.83 10.62 -26.53
C LEU A 54 -2.45 9.26 -26.93
N SER A 55 -2.36 8.23 -26.09
CA SER A 55 -2.97 6.93 -26.38
C SER A 55 -4.50 7.03 -26.45
N ARG A 56 -5.11 7.89 -25.62
CA ARG A 56 -6.52 8.25 -25.71
C ARG A 56 -6.88 8.96 -27.01
N ARG A 57 -6.17 10.04 -27.37
CA ARG A 57 -6.46 10.78 -28.61
C ARG A 57 -6.36 9.92 -29.88
N ARG A 58 -5.55 8.87 -29.84
CA ARG A 58 -5.36 7.95 -30.98
C ARG A 58 -6.31 6.75 -30.98
N GLY A 59 -7.21 6.62 -30.01
CA GLY A 59 -8.03 5.41 -29.84
C GLY A 59 -7.19 4.12 -29.70
N ARG A 60 -5.91 4.24 -29.35
CA ARG A 60 -4.93 3.15 -29.35
C ARG A 60 -4.44 2.87 -27.94
N LEU A 61 -5.24 2.11 -27.21
CA LEU A 61 -4.72 0.89 -26.56
C LEU A 61 -5.03 -0.25 -27.53
N ALA A 62 -4.15 -0.42 -28.53
CA ALA A 62 -4.23 -1.57 -29.41
C ALA A 62 -3.95 -2.82 -28.57
N LEU A 63 -4.99 -3.64 -28.41
CA LEU A 63 -4.87 -5.04 -28.03
C LEU A 63 -3.71 -5.69 -28.82
N PRO A 64 -2.89 -6.57 -28.23
CA PRO A 64 -2.16 -7.53 -29.04
C PRO A 64 -3.20 -8.27 -29.85
N ARG A 65 -3.13 -8.16 -31.18
CA ARG A 65 -3.97 -8.93 -32.08
C ARG A 65 -3.75 -10.41 -31.77
N SER A 66 -4.74 -11.06 -31.16
CA SER A 66 -4.92 -12.49 -31.39
C SER A 66 -5.10 -12.67 -32.90
N GLY A 67 -4.23 -13.46 -33.51
CA GLY A 67 -4.32 -13.75 -34.94
C GLY A 67 -5.70 -14.33 -35.25
N ARG A 68 -6.46 -13.65 -36.13
CA ARG A 68 -7.58 -14.30 -36.80
C ARG A 68 -7.01 -15.32 -37.79
N PRO A 69 -7.61 -16.52 -37.90
CA PRO A 69 -7.15 -17.53 -38.84
C PRO A 69 -7.38 -17.02 -40.27
N GLY A 70 -6.32 -17.05 -41.06
CA GLY A 70 -6.39 -16.75 -42.48
C GLY A 70 -7.22 -17.81 -43.19
N HIS A 71 -8.31 -17.38 -43.84
CA HIS A 71 -8.96 -18.16 -44.88
C HIS A 71 -7.96 -18.36 -46.03
N ARG A 72 -7.38 -19.56 -46.11
CA ARG A 72 -6.83 -20.10 -47.36
C ARG A 72 -7.72 -21.26 -47.80
N ARG A 73 -8.38 -21.08 -48.94
CA ARG A 73 -9.06 -22.15 -49.68
C ARG A 73 -8.03 -23.21 -50.12
N PRO A 74 -8.29 -24.51 -49.96
CA PRO A 74 -7.61 -25.53 -50.72
C PRO A 74 -8.43 -25.90 -51.98
N ARG A 75 -7.72 -26.05 -53.11
CA ARG A 75 -8.22 -26.67 -54.35
C ARG A 75 -8.43 -28.18 -54.15
N PRO A 76 -9.34 -28.83 -54.91
CA PRO A 76 -9.64 -30.25 -54.73
C PRO A 76 -8.66 -31.12 -55.52
N LEU A 77 -8.18 -32.19 -54.88
CA LEU A 77 -7.66 -33.37 -55.56
C LEU A 77 -8.46 -34.57 -55.09
N GLY A 78 -9.05 -35.26 -56.06
CA GLY A 78 -9.98 -36.35 -55.84
C GLY A 78 -9.32 -37.68 -55.54
N GLY A 79 -10.18 -38.63 -55.12
CA GLY A 79 -10.01 -40.05 -55.37
C GLY A 79 -9.34 -40.87 -54.26
N ARG A 80 -10.15 -41.49 -53.38
CA ARG A 80 -10.56 -42.91 -53.46
C ARG A 80 -11.10 -43.38 -52.10
N ARG A 81 -12.25 -44.06 -52.15
CA ARG A 81 -12.91 -44.75 -51.02
C ARG A 81 -12.12 -45.97 -50.57
N ARG A 82 -12.05 -46.23 -49.25
CA ARG A 82 -12.20 -47.58 -48.64
C ARG A 82 -12.77 -47.48 -47.22
N HIS A 83 -13.63 -48.44 -46.88
CA HIS A 83 -14.37 -48.62 -45.63
C HIS A 83 -13.46 -48.95 -44.42
N HIS A 84 -13.88 -48.61 -43.19
CA HIS A 84 -13.88 -49.51 -42.02
C HIS A 84 -14.71 -48.95 -40.83
N ARG A 85 -15.31 -49.88 -40.08
CA ARG A 85 -16.26 -49.73 -38.95
C ARG A 85 -15.63 -49.07 -37.70
N PRO A 86 -16.44 -48.48 -36.78
CA PRO A 86 -15.97 -48.05 -35.46
C PRO A 86 -15.92 -49.22 -34.46
N VAL A 87 -14.83 -49.27 -33.68
CA VAL A 87 -14.61 -50.19 -32.56
C VAL A 87 -14.80 -49.42 -31.24
N ALA A 88 -15.58 -50.00 -30.34
CA ALA A 88 -15.83 -49.53 -28.97
C ALA A 88 -14.64 -49.82 -28.04
N VAL A 89 -14.41 -48.95 -27.05
CA VAL A 89 -13.40 -49.11 -25.99
C VAL A 89 -14.06 -49.63 -24.70
N PRO A 90 -13.51 -50.65 -24.02
CA PRO A 90 -14.18 -51.32 -22.90
C PRO A 90 -13.80 -50.76 -21.51
N ALA A 91 -14.76 -50.83 -20.59
CA ALA A 91 -14.61 -50.58 -19.16
C ALA A 91 -14.11 -51.85 -18.44
N GLN A 92 -13.15 -51.71 -17.53
CA GLN A 92 -12.69 -52.80 -16.65
C GLN A 92 -13.33 -52.72 -15.25
N ARG A 93 -13.79 -53.90 -14.81
CA ARG A 93 -14.45 -54.23 -13.55
C ARG A 93 -13.44 -54.34 -12.40
N LEU A 94 -13.87 -53.94 -11.20
CA LEU A 94 -13.40 -54.51 -9.94
C LEU A 94 -14.60 -55.11 -9.18
N SER A 95 -14.37 -56.31 -8.68
CA SER A 95 -15.34 -57.27 -8.13
C SER A 95 -15.77 -56.97 -6.70
N ARG A 96 -17.08 -57.16 -6.43
CA ARG A 96 -17.70 -57.22 -5.11
C ARG A 96 -17.54 -58.62 -4.49
N ARG A 97 -17.22 -58.68 -3.19
CA ARG A 97 -17.54 -59.81 -2.29
C ARG A 97 -18.38 -59.29 -1.12
N GLN A 98 -19.38 -60.07 -0.73
CA GLN A 98 -20.44 -59.76 0.25
C GLN A 98 -20.02 -60.07 1.72
N PRO A 99 -20.78 -59.57 2.73
CA PRO A 99 -20.49 -59.67 4.17
C PRO A 99 -21.23 -60.84 4.86
N PRO A 100 -20.98 -61.12 6.16
CA PRO A 100 -21.83 -62.01 6.94
C PRO A 100 -22.77 -61.28 7.94
N ASP A 101 -24.03 -61.73 7.87
CA ASP A 101 -25.15 -61.93 8.81
C ASP A 101 -25.44 -61.14 10.11
N ARG A 102 -26.64 -60.50 10.05
CA ARG A 102 -27.86 -60.52 10.91
C ARG A 102 -27.85 -61.10 12.35
N HIS A 103 -28.47 -60.32 13.27
CA HIS A 103 -29.64 -60.67 14.13
C HIS A 103 -30.25 -59.36 14.71
N ARG A 104 -31.43 -58.85 14.28
CA ARG A 104 -32.82 -59.02 14.82
C ARG A 104 -32.91 -58.81 16.35
N LEU A 105 -33.64 -57.85 16.94
CA LEU A 105 -35.11 -57.67 16.93
C LEU A 105 -35.60 -56.36 17.61
N GLN A 106 -36.64 -55.78 17.01
CA GLN A 106 -37.88 -55.16 17.55
C GLN A 106 -37.92 -54.20 18.77
N ARG A 107 -38.59 -53.08 18.46
CA ARG A 107 -39.33 -52.09 19.27
C ARG A 107 -39.91 -52.58 20.60
N ARG A 108 -39.76 -51.78 21.66
CA ARG A 108 -40.81 -51.44 22.67
C ARG A 108 -40.54 -50.06 23.30
N GLN A 109 -41.59 -49.27 23.44
CA GLN A 109 -41.84 -48.20 24.43
C GLN A 109 -43.27 -48.45 24.96
N PRO A 110 -43.76 -47.86 26.07
CA PRO A 110 -43.15 -47.03 27.13
C PRO A 110 -43.54 -47.47 28.58
N ALA A 111 -43.01 -46.83 29.63
CA ALA A 111 -43.71 -46.60 30.92
C ALA A 111 -42.89 -45.69 31.88
N ASP A 112 -43.52 -44.63 32.37
CA ASP A 112 -43.17 -43.80 33.57
C ASP A 112 -43.67 -44.52 34.86
N PRO A 113 -43.44 -44.11 36.15
CA PRO A 113 -43.02 -42.79 36.67
C PRO A 113 -42.01 -42.73 37.87
N GLY A 114 -41.22 -41.64 37.94
CA GLY A 114 -40.62 -40.90 39.11
C GLY A 114 -39.99 -41.61 40.34
N PRO A 115 -39.44 -40.88 41.34
CA PRO A 115 -38.99 -39.48 41.41
C PRO A 115 -37.49 -39.32 41.83
N GLY A 116 -36.89 -38.14 41.59
CA GLY A 116 -35.58 -37.79 42.18
C GLY A 116 -34.89 -36.56 41.55
N HIS A 117 -35.06 -35.39 42.17
CA HIS A 117 -34.21 -34.18 42.03
C HIS A 117 -32.92 -34.35 42.88
N PRO A 118 -31.86 -33.51 42.79
CA PRO A 118 -31.54 -32.41 41.88
C PRO A 118 -30.16 -32.56 41.18
N ASP A 119 -29.82 -31.89 40.09
CA ASP A 119 -29.29 -30.52 40.05
C ASP A 119 -29.28 -29.97 38.62
N ARG A 120 -29.74 -28.72 38.47
CA ARG A 120 -29.68 -27.94 37.22
C ARG A 120 -28.53 -26.93 37.29
N ALA A 121 -27.83 -26.85 36.16
CA ALA A 121 -26.87 -25.81 35.80
C ALA A 121 -27.46 -24.39 35.89
N PRO A 122 -26.63 -23.35 36.10
CA PRO A 122 -27.04 -21.98 35.89
C PRO A 122 -26.64 -21.47 34.50
N ASP A 123 -27.66 -21.01 33.76
CA ASP A 123 -27.59 -19.90 32.82
C ASP A 123 -27.13 -18.63 33.55
N LEU A 124 -26.19 -17.87 32.97
CA LEU A 124 -25.87 -16.53 33.43
C LEU A 124 -26.19 -15.49 32.36
N ARG A 125 -27.33 -14.84 32.59
CA ARG A 125 -27.79 -13.62 31.92
C ARG A 125 -26.95 -12.41 32.34
N LEU A 126 -26.80 -11.52 31.36
CA LEU A 126 -26.38 -10.13 31.45
C LEU A 126 -27.03 -9.38 32.64
N LEU A 127 -26.19 -8.73 33.44
CA LEU A 127 -26.61 -7.71 34.41
C LEU A 127 -26.15 -6.33 33.94
N SER A 128 -27.13 -5.50 33.58
CA SER A 128 -27.04 -4.05 33.60
C SER A 128 -27.08 -3.56 35.05
N GLY A 129 -26.01 -2.90 35.51
CA GLY A 129 -25.94 -2.25 36.82
C GLY A 129 -25.53 -0.79 36.69
N ARG A 130 -26.47 0.12 36.98
CA ARG A 130 -26.20 1.54 37.23
C ARG A 130 -25.51 1.67 38.59
N GLY A 131 -24.41 2.42 38.65
CA GLY A 131 -23.77 2.83 39.91
C GLY A 131 -22.74 3.93 39.67
N ARG A 132 -23.01 5.13 40.19
CA ARG A 132 -22.07 6.26 40.25
C ARG A 132 -20.95 5.99 41.27
N PRO A 133 -19.72 6.47 41.05
CA PRO A 133 -18.81 6.78 42.15
C PRO A 133 -18.58 8.30 42.29
N GLY A 134 -18.72 8.80 43.52
CA GLY A 134 -18.25 10.13 43.95
C GLY A 134 -16.73 10.15 44.23
N PRO A 135 -16.13 11.32 44.50
CA PRO A 135 -14.69 11.52 44.45
C PRO A 135 -14.02 11.24 45.80
N PRO A 136 -12.73 10.86 45.83
CA PRO A 136 -11.93 10.97 47.04
C PRO A 136 -10.97 12.17 47.01
N HIS A 137 -11.19 13.06 47.97
CA HIS A 137 -10.28 13.85 48.81
C HIS A 137 -8.84 14.19 48.36
N LEU A 138 -8.60 15.51 48.33
CA LEU A 138 -7.30 16.19 48.42
C LEU A 138 -6.56 15.88 49.73
N LEU A 139 -5.25 15.64 49.63
CA LEU A 139 -4.26 15.93 50.66
C LEU A 139 -3.19 16.84 50.05
N ALA A 140 -2.98 17.99 50.69
CA ALA A 140 -1.99 19.00 50.34
C ALA A 140 -0.76 18.89 51.26
N ALA A 141 0.45 19.11 50.71
CA ALA A 141 1.59 19.63 51.47
C ALA A 141 2.70 20.18 50.53
N GLY A 142 3.19 21.38 50.84
CA GLY A 142 4.42 22.00 50.33
C GLY A 142 4.20 23.01 49.18
N GLY A 143 4.14 24.33 49.35
CA GLY A 143 4.64 25.18 50.43
C GLY A 143 5.92 25.91 50.01
N PHE A 144 5.83 26.88 49.09
CA PHE A 144 6.89 27.86 48.85
C PHE A 144 6.29 29.25 48.71
N ARG A 145 6.58 30.13 49.68
CA ARG A 145 6.26 31.56 49.69
C ARG A 145 7.54 32.35 49.39
N PRO A 146 7.48 33.48 48.68
CA PRO A 146 8.49 34.53 48.83
C PRO A 146 7.99 35.66 49.73
N HIS A 147 8.90 36.15 50.57
CA HIS A 147 8.77 37.34 51.42
C HIS A 147 9.05 38.62 50.60
N PRO A 148 8.48 39.79 50.96
CA PRO A 148 8.74 41.05 50.28
C PRO A 148 9.92 41.79 50.92
N ALA A 149 10.65 42.57 50.11
CA ALA A 149 11.54 43.62 50.60
C ALA A 149 11.46 44.84 49.70
N ASP A 150 11.15 45.96 50.36
CA ASP A 150 11.12 47.33 49.89
C ASP A 150 12.55 47.85 49.66
N SER A 151 12.76 48.72 48.67
CA SER A 151 13.46 50.00 48.88
C SER A 151 13.64 50.80 47.58
N ARG A 152 13.58 52.11 47.78
CA ARG A 152 13.45 53.19 46.80
C ARG A 152 14.80 53.56 46.18
N GLY A 153 14.78 53.93 44.90
CA GLY A 153 15.86 54.66 44.23
C GLY A 153 15.35 55.37 42.98
N ARG A 154 15.33 56.71 43.00
CA ARG A 154 14.93 57.58 41.89
C ARG A 154 16.02 57.62 40.79
N SER A 155 15.64 57.63 39.51
CA SER A 155 15.84 58.79 38.60
C SER A 155 15.65 58.47 37.11
N ALA A 156 15.03 59.45 36.43
CA ALA A 156 15.23 59.87 35.04
C ALA A 156 14.91 58.91 33.86
N GLY A 157 13.71 59.12 33.29
CA GLY A 157 13.55 59.49 31.87
C GLY A 157 13.91 58.48 30.79
N ARG A 158 12.90 57.76 30.26
CA ARG A 158 12.74 57.44 28.83
C ARG A 158 11.32 56.93 28.59
N SER A 159 10.64 57.49 27.61
CA SER A 159 9.32 57.06 27.15
C SER A 159 9.33 55.57 26.77
N PRO A 160 8.25 54.82 27.00
CA PRO A 160 8.20 53.42 26.59
C PRO A 160 8.25 53.33 25.06
N PRO A 161 9.02 52.40 24.47
CA PRO A 161 8.90 52.12 23.05
C PRO A 161 7.49 51.60 22.78
N SER A 162 6.85 52.12 21.73
CA SER A 162 5.59 51.61 21.19
C SER A 162 5.64 50.09 21.09
N PRO A 163 4.52 49.36 21.34
CA PRO A 163 4.50 47.91 21.20
C PRO A 163 4.91 47.54 19.78
N VAL A 164 6.07 46.91 19.66
CA VAL A 164 6.50 46.26 18.41
C VAL A 164 5.39 45.25 18.09
N PRO A 165 4.78 45.27 16.90
CA PRO A 165 3.79 44.28 16.56
C PRO A 165 4.45 42.93 16.73
N ALA A 166 3.86 42.08 17.57
CA ALA A 166 4.28 40.68 17.67
C ALA A 166 4.33 40.15 16.24
N LEU A 167 5.53 39.82 15.77
CA LEU A 167 5.71 39.14 14.50
C LEU A 167 4.82 37.90 14.58
N SER A 168 3.68 37.96 13.90
CA SER A 168 2.77 36.83 13.78
C SER A 168 3.63 35.66 13.33
N ALA A 169 3.66 34.59 14.13
CA ALA A 169 4.28 33.35 13.70
C ALA A 169 3.76 33.06 12.29
N PRO A 170 4.63 32.77 11.30
CA PRO A 170 4.19 32.56 9.94
C PRO A 170 3.06 31.52 9.97
N ALA A 171 1.88 31.92 9.47
CA ALA A 171 0.71 31.05 9.45
C ALA A 171 1.14 29.70 8.88
N ALA A 172 0.97 28.63 9.66
CA ALA A 172 1.46 27.32 9.28
C ALA A 172 0.91 26.95 7.89
N VAL A 173 1.80 26.76 6.91
CA VAL A 173 1.41 26.42 5.54
C VAL A 173 0.70 25.07 5.58
N LEU A 174 -0.59 25.07 5.24
CA LEU A 174 -1.41 23.86 5.31
C LEU A 174 -1.05 22.90 4.17
N PRO A 175 -0.92 21.58 4.42
CA PRO A 175 -0.60 20.60 3.40
C PRO A 175 -1.60 20.62 2.23
N ARG A 176 -1.10 20.69 1.00
CA ARG A 176 -1.85 20.52 -0.24
C ARG A 176 -2.03 19.03 -0.49
N LEU A 177 -3.29 18.59 -0.48
CA LEU A 177 -3.65 17.20 -0.56
C LEU A 177 -4.45 16.95 -1.83
N VAL A 178 -3.96 16.05 -2.68
CA VAL A 178 -4.68 15.64 -3.88
C VAL A 178 -5.55 14.43 -3.57
N VAL A 179 -6.84 14.49 -3.93
CA VAL A 179 -7.78 13.39 -3.70
C VAL A 179 -8.42 12.97 -5.04
N PRO A 180 -7.91 11.93 -5.73
CA PRO A 180 -8.60 11.38 -6.89
C PRO A 180 -9.96 10.79 -6.48
N GLN A 181 -10.95 10.84 -7.37
CA GLN A 181 -12.34 10.42 -7.06
C GLN A 181 -12.50 8.94 -6.70
N GLY A 182 -11.53 8.08 -7.06
CA GLY A 182 -11.67 6.62 -6.95
C GLY A 182 -12.46 6.03 -8.11
N ASP A 183 -13.14 4.90 -7.88
CA ASP A 183 -14.04 4.27 -8.84
C ASP A 183 -15.48 4.76 -8.64
N LEU A 184 -16.06 5.41 -9.65
CA LEU A 184 -17.42 5.98 -9.57
C LEU A 184 -18.51 4.94 -9.36
N GLY A 185 -18.27 3.69 -9.78
CA GLY A 185 -19.20 2.59 -9.55
C GLY A 185 -19.20 2.12 -8.10
N GLY A 186 -18.17 2.44 -7.32
CA GLY A 186 -18.00 2.03 -5.92
C GLY A 186 -18.26 3.14 -4.90
N ILE A 187 -17.93 2.85 -3.64
CA ILE A 187 -18.12 3.77 -2.50
C ILE A 187 -17.09 4.91 -2.44
N GLY A 188 -16.00 4.82 -3.21
CA GLY A 188 -14.85 5.74 -3.08
C GLY A 188 -15.23 7.22 -3.11
N PRO A 189 -16.06 7.68 -4.07
CA PRO A 189 -16.49 9.06 -4.13
C PRO A 189 -17.37 9.50 -2.95
N GLU A 190 -18.33 8.69 -2.51
CA GLU A 190 -19.24 9.11 -1.43
C GLU A 190 -18.50 9.23 -0.10
N VAL A 191 -17.63 8.29 0.23
CA VAL A 191 -16.85 8.36 1.48
C VAL A 191 -15.83 9.50 1.47
N ALA A 192 -15.25 9.81 0.30
CA ALA A 192 -14.33 10.93 0.17
C ALA A 192 -15.06 12.26 0.36
N LEU A 193 -16.21 12.46 -0.29
CA LEU A 193 -17.01 13.68 -0.16
C LEU A 193 -17.54 13.88 1.26
N GLU A 194 -18.01 12.81 1.92
CA GLU A 194 -18.49 12.84 3.31
C GLU A 194 -17.42 13.26 4.32
N VAL A 195 -16.15 12.98 4.01
CA VAL A 195 -15.02 13.43 4.83
C VAL A 195 -14.62 14.85 4.46
N LEU A 196 -14.57 15.18 3.17
CA LEU A 196 -14.11 16.49 2.68
C LEU A 196 -15.11 17.63 2.90
N VAL A 197 -16.38 17.34 3.14
CA VAL A 197 -17.39 18.35 3.52
C VAL A 197 -17.15 18.91 4.94
N ARG A 198 -16.42 18.18 5.79
CA ARG A 198 -16.21 18.56 7.19
C ARG A 198 -15.31 19.80 7.29
N PRO A 199 -15.77 20.91 7.92
CA PRO A 199 -14.96 22.12 8.05
C PRO A 199 -13.60 21.88 8.74
N GLU A 200 -13.53 20.93 9.68
CA GLU A 200 -12.33 20.53 10.41
C GLU A 200 -11.22 20.07 9.47
N VAL A 201 -11.58 19.42 8.35
CA VAL A 201 -10.62 18.94 7.35
C VAL A 201 -9.99 20.12 6.62
N ARG A 202 -10.81 21.09 6.20
CA ARG A 202 -10.34 22.29 5.48
C ARG A 202 -9.50 23.24 6.33
N ARG A 203 -9.63 23.17 7.66
CA ARG A 203 -8.72 23.85 8.61
C ARG A 203 -7.35 23.19 8.71
N ARG A 204 -7.21 21.91 8.31
CA ARG A 204 -5.99 21.12 8.47
C ARG A 204 -5.26 20.86 7.15
N CYS A 205 -5.89 21.05 6.01
CA CYS A 205 -5.27 20.88 4.69
C CYS A 205 -5.95 21.71 3.60
N ARG A 206 -5.34 21.72 2.41
CA ARG A 206 -5.90 22.26 1.17
C ARG A 206 -6.21 21.10 0.23
N PRO A 207 -7.44 20.53 0.27
CA PRO A 207 -7.81 19.43 -0.61
C PRO A 207 -8.09 19.91 -2.03
N LEU A 208 -7.59 19.18 -3.03
CA LEU A 208 -7.94 19.32 -4.44
C LEU A 208 -8.49 17.97 -4.95
N LEU A 209 -9.75 17.95 -5.36
CA LEU A 209 -10.35 16.77 -5.96
C LEU A 209 -9.87 16.59 -7.40
N LEU A 210 -9.58 15.36 -7.83
CA LEU A 210 -9.46 15.01 -9.25
C LEU A 210 -10.59 14.06 -9.64
N GLY A 211 -11.52 14.54 -10.45
CA GLY A 211 -12.70 13.77 -10.82
C GLY A 211 -13.60 14.50 -11.80
N HIS A 212 -14.74 13.91 -12.10
CA HIS A 212 -15.79 14.54 -12.89
C HIS A 212 -16.69 15.37 -11.97
N ARG A 213 -16.61 16.70 -12.03
CA ARG A 213 -17.33 17.59 -11.08
C ARG A 213 -18.83 17.30 -11.07
N ALA A 214 -19.46 17.16 -12.24
CA ALA A 214 -20.89 16.93 -12.35
C ALA A 214 -21.33 15.63 -11.64
N ALA A 215 -20.58 14.54 -11.84
CA ALA A 215 -20.86 13.27 -11.16
C ALA A 215 -20.68 13.40 -9.64
N LEU A 216 -19.59 14.03 -9.19
CA LEU A 216 -19.31 14.28 -7.78
C LEU A 216 -20.38 15.18 -7.12
N ALA A 217 -20.85 16.20 -7.83
CA ALA A 217 -21.91 17.09 -7.36
C ALA A 217 -23.25 16.35 -7.25
N GLY A 218 -23.59 15.50 -8.22
CA GLY A 218 -24.78 14.64 -8.14
C GLY A 218 -24.74 13.70 -6.94
N ILE A 219 -23.55 13.17 -6.60
CA ILE A 219 -23.35 12.34 -5.41
C ILE A 219 -23.53 13.16 -4.13
N ALA A 220 -22.91 14.33 -4.05
CA ALA A 220 -23.05 15.21 -2.90
C ALA A 220 -24.51 15.61 -2.67
N ALA A 221 -25.23 15.98 -3.72
CA ALA A 221 -26.65 16.32 -3.67
C ALA A 221 -27.53 15.14 -3.23
N ALA A 222 -27.35 13.95 -3.83
CA ALA A 222 -28.09 12.75 -3.46
C ALA A 222 -27.86 12.32 -1.99
N ARG A 223 -26.70 12.68 -1.42
CA ARG A 223 -26.36 12.42 -0.02
C ARG A 223 -26.74 13.56 0.93
N GLY A 224 -27.24 14.68 0.41
CA GLY A 224 -27.57 15.86 1.23
C GLY A 224 -26.34 16.55 1.83
N PHE A 225 -25.17 16.41 1.21
CA PHE A 225 -23.96 17.09 1.68
C PHE A 225 -24.03 18.57 1.32
N ALA A 226 -23.90 19.44 2.33
CA ALA A 226 -23.71 20.88 2.15
C ALA A 226 -22.30 21.18 1.62
N LEU A 227 -22.04 20.76 0.37
CA LEU A 227 -20.74 20.82 -0.28
C LEU A 227 -20.88 21.32 -1.72
N GLU A 228 -20.42 22.54 -1.96
CA GLU A 228 -20.29 23.08 -3.31
C GLU A 228 -18.96 22.66 -3.94
N LEU A 229 -19.00 22.34 -5.23
CA LEU A 229 -17.85 21.92 -6.02
C LEU A 229 -17.67 22.86 -7.22
N GLU A 230 -16.43 23.27 -7.49
CA GLU A 230 -16.12 24.16 -8.62
C GLU A 230 -14.91 23.68 -9.41
N SER A 231 -15.00 23.73 -10.74
CA SER A 231 -13.92 23.30 -11.62
C SER A 231 -12.80 24.35 -11.63
N VAL A 232 -11.55 23.91 -11.52
CA VAL A 232 -10.36 24.77 -11.61
C VAL A 232 -9.50 24.41 -12.81
N PRO A 233 -8.81 25.40 -13.43
CA PRO A 233 -8.02 25.15 -14.64
C PRO A 233 -6.76 24.33 -14.38
N ASP A 234 -6.17 24.47 -13.18
CA ASP A 234 -4.92 23.82 -12.81
C ASP A 234 -4.79 23.65 -11.28
N PRO A 235 -3.82 22.85 -10.80
CA PRO A 235 -3.61 22.63 -9.37
C PRO A 235 -3.29 23.90 -8.57
N ALA A 236 -2.55 24.86 -9.15
CA ALA A 236 -2.14 26.06 -8.44
C ALA A 236 -3.35 26.95 -8.13
N ALA A 237 -4.22 27.15 -9.11
CA ALA A 237 -5.51 27.82 -8.93
C ALA A 237 -6.38 27.11 -7.88
N GLY A 238 -6.38 25.77 -7.86
CA GLY A 238 -7.10 24.99 -6.86
C GLY A 238 -6.59 25.18 -5.43
N PHE A 239 -5.27 25.10 -5.21
CA PHE A 239 -4.70 25.22 -3.87
C PHE A 239 -4.67 26.65 -3.33
N ALA A 240 -4.75 27.66 -4.19
CA ALA A 240 -4.78 29.07 -3.80
C ALA A 240 -6.15 29.54 -3.27
N ARG A 241 -7.19 28.70 -3.34
CA ARG A 241 -8.54 29.10 -2.93
C ARG A 241 -8.71 29.22 -1.42
N ASP A 242 -9.66 30.07 -1.04
CA ASP A 242 -10.08 30.22 0.34
C ASP A 242 -10.68 28.89 0.87
N PRO A 243 -10.38 28.47 2.12
CA PRO A 243 -10.97 27.29 2.73
C PRO A 243 -12.50 27.31 2.83
N ALA A 244 -13.15 28.48 2.83
CA ALA A 244 -14.60 28.63 2.82
C ALA A 244 -15.19 28.56 1.40
N ALA A 245 -14.37 28.68 0.35
CA ALA A 245 -14.83 28.60 -1.03
C ALA A 245 -15.26 27.16 -1.42
N PRO A 246 -16.04 27.01 -2.51
CA PRO A 246 -16.36 25.70 -3.09
C PRO A 246 -15.12 24.82 -3.27
N LEU A 247 -15.26 23.51 -3.04
CA LEU A 247 -14.17 22.55 -3.13
C LEU A 247 -13.64 22.52 -4.57
N PRO A 248 -12.35 22.82 -4.78
CA PRO A 248 -11.81 22.81 -6.13
C PRO A 248 -11.75 21.39 -6.67
N VAL A 249 -12.22 21.23 -7.91
CA VAL A 249 -12.18 20.00 -8.68
C VAL A 249 -11.34 20.25 -9.93
N LEU A 250 -10.26 19.52 -10.08
CA LEU A 250 -9.51 19.43 -11.32
C LEU A 250 -10.14 18.35 -12.20
N GLU A 251 -10.85 18.77 -13.24
CA GLU A 251 -11.65 17.91 -14.12
C GLU A 251 -10.79 16.89 -14.86
N LEU A 252 -11.28 15.66 -14.96
CA LEU A 252 -10.68 14.60 -15.77
C LEU A 252 -11.04 14.77 -17.25
N GLU A 253 -10.12 14.37 -18.13
CA GLU A 253 -10.32 14.33 -19.58
C GLU A 253 -11.08 13.06 -20.03
N SER A 254 -11.35 12.10 -19.15
CA SER A 254 -12.13 10.90 -19.48
C SER A 254 -13.58 11.24 -19.78
N PRO A 255 -14.26 10.38 -20.57
CA PRO A 255 -15.71 10.34 -20.53
C PRO A 255 -16.17 10.15 -19.09
N VAL A 256 -17.20 10.88 -18.69
CA VAL A 256 -17.88 10.65 -17.42
C VAL A 256 -18.48 9.24 -17.47
N PRO A 257 -18.20 8.36 -16.49
CA PRO A 257 -18.91 7.08 -16.39
C PRO A 257 -20.41 7.28 -16.26
N GLU A 258 -21.17 6.75 -17.21
CA GLU A 258 -22.64 6.78 -17.23
C GLU A 258 -23.25 5.49 -16.67
N ASP A 259 -22.44 4.44 -16.48
CA ASP A 259 -22.87 3.17 -15.91
C ASP A 259 -23.43 3.37 -14.48
N PRO A 260 -24.49 2.64 -14.09
CA PRO A 260 -25.02 2.72 -12.74
C PRO A 260 -23.98 2.26 -11.70
N PRO A 261 -24.08 2.76 -10.46
CA PRO A 261 -23.26 2.27 -9.36
C PRO A 261 -23.52 0.78 -9.10
N GLY A 262 -22.59 0.11 -8.42
CA GLY A 262 -22.75 -1.29 -8.01
C GLY A 262 -22.05 -2.31 -8.90
N ALA A 263 -21.39 -1.89 -9.97
CA ALA A 263 -20.61 -2.76 -10.83
C ALA A 263 -19.33 -2.09 -11.36
N PRO A 264 -18.29 -2.87 -11.69
CA PRO A 264 -17.13 -2.37 -12.40
C PRO A 264 -17.47 -2.03 -13.86
N SER A 265 -16.94 -0.92 -14.37
CA SER A 265 -17.11 -0.52 -15.77
C SER A 265 -15.81 -0.02 -16.42
N ALA A 266 -15.77 -0.04 -17.75
CA ALA A 266 -14.61 0.45 -18.49
C ALA A 266 -14.44 1.96 -18.30
N ALA A 267 -15.51 2.75 -18.37
CA ALA A 267 -15.44 4.20 -18.17
C ALA A 267 -14.87 4.54 -16.78
N ALA A 268 -15.35 3.86 -15.73
CA ALA A 268 -14.85 4.05 -14.36
C ALA A 268 -13.37 3.67 -14.23
N GLY A 269 -12.94 2.59 -14.88
CA GLY A 269 -11.53 2.19 -14.93
C GLY A 269 -10.64 3.22 -15.63
N MET A 270 -11.11 3.77 -16.74
CA MET A 270 -10.38 4.77 -17.50
C MET A 270 -10.18 6.07 -16.70
N ALA A 271 -11.23 6.50 -15.99
CA ALA A 271 -11.20 7.66 -15.11
C ALA A 271 -10.32 7.42 -13.88
N ALA A 272 -10.36 6.22 -13.29
CA ALA A 272 -9.53 5.86 -12.15
C ALA A 272 -8.03 5.89 -12.49
N VAL A 273 -7.63 5.31 -13.63
CA VAL A 273 -6.22 5.32 -14.07
C VAL A 273 -5.75 6.75 -14.34
N GLU A 274 -6.58 7.56 -15.01
CA GLU A 274 -6.26 8.96 -15.26
C GLU A 274 -6.06 9.74 -13.95
N ALA A 275 -7.02 9.63 -13.02
CA ALA A 275 -6.98 10.35 -11.77
C ALA A 275 -5.74 10.01 -10.94
N VAL A 276 -5.37 8.72 -10.87
CA VAL A 276 -4.17 8.27 -10.15
C VAL A 276 -2.88 8.77 -10.82
N LEU A 277 -2.77 8.69 -12.15
CA LEU A 277 -1.61 9.19 -12.90
C LEU A 277 -1.44 10.69 -12.73
N ARG A 278 -2.52 11.47 -12.88
CA ARG A 278 -2.48 12.93 -12.71
C ARG A 278 -2.17 13.31 -11.27
N ALA A 279 -2.82 12.70 -10.28
CA ALA A 279 -2.54 12.97 -8.87
C ALA A 279 -1.07 12.67 -8.50
N GLY A 280 -0.55 11.53 -8.95
CA GLY A 280 0.85 11.18 -8.76
C GLY A 280 1.80 12.16 -9.47
N THR A 281 1.42 12.65 -10.66
CA THR A 281 2.24 13.62 -11.43
C THR A 281 2.30 14.97 -10.72
N ILE A 282 1.17 15.46 -10.20
CA ILE A 282 1.10 16.69 -9.38
C ILE A 282 2.02 16.58 -8.16
N CYS A 283 2.01 15.45 -7.46
CA CYS A 283 2.89 15.21 -6.30
C CYS A 283 4.37 15.16 -6.71
N LEU A 284 4.72 14.42 -7.78
CA LEU A 284 6.11 14.30 -8.25
C LEU A 284 6.69 15.61 -8.76
N GLU A 285 5.84 16.54 -9.18
CA GLU A 285 6.24 17.89 -9.60
C GLU A 285 6.28 18.90 -8.46
N GLY A 286 5.94 18.51 -7.23
CA GLY A 286 5.90 19.40 -6.07
C GLY A 286 4.66 20.32 -6.02
N GLY A 287 3.67 20.06 -6.86
CA GLY A 287 2.38 20.78 -6.85
C GLY A 287 1.52 20.44 -5.64
N ALA A 288 1.77 19.30 -4.99
CA ALA A 288 1.11 18.88 -3.75
C ALA A 288 2.06 18.06 -2.87
N GLU A 289 1.86 18.11 -1.54
CA GLU A 289 2.66 17.36 -0.57
C GLU A 289 2.29 15.87 -0.55
N ALA A 290 1.03 15.54 -0.82
CA ALA A 290 0.55 14.16 -0.79
C ALA A 290 -0.69 13.93 -1.64
N MET A 291 -0.98 12.64 -1.85
CA MET A 291 -2.27 12.18 -2.34
C MET A 291 -2.94 11.19 -1.38
N LEU A 292 -4.25 11.35 -1.19
CA LEU A 292 -5.11 10.42 -0.45
C LEU A 292 -6.07 9.76 -1.43
N THR A 293 -5.94 8.46 -1.60
CA THR A 293 -6.64 7.76 -2.68
C THR A 293 -7.76 6.86 -2.17
N PRO A 294 -9.02 7.07 -2.62
CA PRO A 294 -10.11 6.12 -2.43
C PRO A 294 -9.86 4.81 -3.21
N PRO A 295 -10.63 3.74 -2.93
CA PRO A 295 -10.49 2.46 -3.62
C PRO A 295 -10.81 2.55 -5.11
N VAL A 296 -10.13 1.73 -5.91
CA VAL A 296 -10.41 1.51 -7.33
C VAL A 296 -10.48 0.02 -7.62
N ALA A 297 -11.28 -0.41 -8.58
CA ALA A 297 -11.38 -1.83 -8.92
C ALA A 297 -10.41 -2.23 -10.04
N LYS A 298 -9.62 -3.28 -9.77
CA LYS A 298 -8.80 -3.98 -10.77
C LYS A 298 -9.62 -4.33 -12.01
N ARG A 299 -10.83 -4.86 -11.80
CA ARG A 299 -11.72 -5.25 -12.89
C ARG A 299 -12.11 -4.07 -13.79
N SER A 300 -12.44 -2.90 -13.22
CA SER A 300 -12.72 -1.69 -14.00
C SER A 300 -11.53 -1.28 -14.86
N MET A 301 -10.31 -1.26 -14.29
CA MET A 301 -9.09 -0.93 -15.03
C MET A 301 -8.82 -1.91 -16.19
N HIS A 302 -9.02 -3.21 -15.94
CA HIS A 302 -8.86 -4.25 -16.96
C HIS A 302 -9.90 -4.12 -18.08
N LEU A 303 -11.16 -3.80 -17.76
CA LEU A 303 -12.22 -3.54 -18.75
C LEU A 303 -11.87 -2.34 -19.65
N ALA A 304 -11.17 -1.35 -19.10
CA ALA A 304 -10.62 -0.23 -19.87
C ALA A 304 -9.31 -0.54 -20.63
N GLY A 305 -8.84 -1.79 -20.61
CA GLY A 305 -7.63 -2.22 -21.31
C GLY A 305 -6.32 -1.91 -20.58
N TYR A 306 -6.37 -1.55 -19.29
CA TYR A 306 -5.18 -1.31 -18.48
C TYR A 306 -4.85 -2.53 -17.59
N PRO A 307 -3.71 -3.22 -17.80
CA PRO A 307 -3.35 -4.43 -17.07
C PRO A 307 -2.71 -4.12 -15.71
N TYR A 308 -3.31 -3.21 -14.95
CA TYR A 308 -2.81 -2.82 -13.63
C TYR A 308 -3.46 -3.65 -12.53
N GLU A 309 -2.63 -4.23 -11.67
CA GLU A 309 -3.06 -4.96 -10.47
C GLU A 309 -3.59 -4.04 -9.37
N GLY A 310 -3.23 -2.75 -9.41
CA GLY A 310 -3.66 -1.78 -8.42
C GLY A 310 -2.93 -0.44 -8.55
N GLN A 311 -3.34 0.51 -7.73
CA GLN A 311 -2.81 1.88 -7.73
C GLN A 311 -1.31 1.93 -7.46
N THR A 312 -0.79 1.07 -6.58
CA THR A 312 0.64 0.96 -6.29
C THR A 312 1.47 0.65 -7.53
N GLN A 313 0.96 -0.15 -8.46
CA GLN A 313 1.67 -0.46 -9.72
C GLN A 313 1.69 0.74 -10.66
N ILE A 314 0.59 1.47 -10.76
CA ILE A 314 0.50 2.72 -11.55
C ILE A 314 1.53 3.73 -11.05
N LEU A 315 1.57 3.95 -9.73
CA LEU A 315 2.52 4.88 -9.11
C LEU A 315 3.97 4.40 -9.22
N GLY A 316 4.19 3.09 -9.11
CA GLY A 316 5.50 2.49 -9.30
C GLY A 316 6.06 2.70 -10.71
N GLU A 317 5.22 2.54 -11.74
CA GLU A 317 5.58 2.88 -13.12
C GLU A 317 5.81 4.39 -13.28
N LEU A 318 4.94 5.21 -12.70
CA LEU A 318 5.06 6.67 -12.72
C LEU A 318 6.38 7.16 -12.11
N CYS A 319 6.86 6.50 -11.07
CA CYS A 319 8.15 6.77 -10.42
C CYS A 319 9.37 6.20 -11.17
N GLY A 320 9.22 5.67 -12.39
CA GLY A 320 10.32 5.15 -13.20
C GLY A 320 10.62 3.67 -13.01
N GLY A 321 9.83 2.97 -12.19
CA GLY A 321 10.00 1.55 -11.90
C GLY A 321 11.30 1.21 -11.17
N ARG A 322 11.43 -0.05 -10.77
CA ARG A 322 12.62 -0.73 -10.19
C ARG A 322 12.68 -0.88 -8.66
N ARG A 323 12.07 -0.02 -7.83
CA ARG A 323 12.04 -0.24 -6.37
C ARG A 323 10.90 0.51 -5.69
N TYR A 324 9.73 -0.11 -5.60
CA TYR A 324 8.59 0.44 -4.85
C TYR A 324 7.87 -0.68 -4.09
N GLY A 325 7.08 -0.28 -3.10
CA GLY A 325 6.30 -1.21 -2.32
C GLY A 325 5.09 -0.56 -1.67
N MET A 326 4.41 -1.38 -0.88
CA MET A 326 3.27 -0.98 -0.08
C MET A 326 3.60 -1.29 1.37
N LEU A 327 3.66 -0.25 2.20
CA LEU A 327 3.71 -0.38 3.64
C LEU A 327 2.27 -0.42 4.16
N ALA A 328 1.87 -1.54 4.74
CA ALA A 328 0.56 -1.72 5.33
C ALA A 328 0.63 -1.43 6.83
N CYS A 329 -0.29 -0.60 7.34
CA CYS A 329 -0.22 -0.06 8.69
C CYS A 329 -1.54 -0.26 9.42
N ASN A 330 -1.47 -0.61 10.70
CA ASN A 330 -2.61 -0.54 11.62
C ASN A 330 -2.10 -0.32 13.05
N GLY A 331 -2.52 0.79 13.68
CA GLY A 331 -1.94 1.21 14.96
C GLY A 331 -0.42 1.38 14.84
N ARG A 332 0.33 0.70 15.72
CA ARG A 332 1.81 0.68 15.70
C ARG A 332 2.38 -0.33 14.71
N LEU A 333 1.60 -1.33 14.29
CA LEU A 333 2.06 -2.37 13.38
C LEU A 333 2.23 -1.80 11.96
N ARG A 334 3.44 -1.89 11.42
CA ARG A 334 3.78 -1.48 10.05
C ARG A 334 4.49 -2.63 9.35
N VAL A 335 3.93 -3.11 8.26
CA VAL A 335 4.40 -4.31 7.56
C VAL A 335 4.69 -4.01 6.10
N LEU A 336 5.93 -4.25 5.66
CA LEU A 336 6.31 -4.22 4.26
C LEU A 336 6.27 -5.63 3.68
N LEU A 337 5.65 -5.81 2.52
CA LEU A 337 5.49 -7.12 1.89
C LEU A 337 6.51 -7.36 0.78
N ALA A 338 7.24 -8.47 0.85
CA ALA A 338 8.18 -8.90 -0.18
C ALA A 338 7.50 -9.47 -1.43
N THR A 339 6.42 -10.23 -1.25
CA THR A 339 5.56 -10.73 -2.33
C THR A 339 4.11 -10.31 -2.08
N ARG A 340 3.31 -10.23 -3.16
CA ARG A 340 1.95 -9.62 -3.12
C ARG A 340 0.88 -10.61 -3.60
N HIS A 341 -0.05 -10.17 -4.44
CA HIS A 341 -1.20 -10.95 -4.92
C HIS A 341 -0.75 -12.05 -5.90
N GLN A 342 -0.39 -13.21 -5.38
CA GLN A 342 0.00 -14.39 -6.13
C GLN A 342 -0.32 -15.65 -5.32
N ARG A 343 -0.19 -16.83 -5.93
CA ARG A 343 -0.39 -18.10 -5.21
C ARG A 343 0.68 -18.23 -4.12
N LEU A 344 0.33 -18.84 -2.98
CA LEU A 344 1.26 -19.00 -1.87
C LEU A 344 2.52 -19.77 -2.28
N ARG A 345 2.37 -20.84 -3.07
CA ARG A 345 3.51 -21.59 -3.64
C ARG A 345 4.41 -20.68 -4.47
N ASP A 346 3.84 -19.92 -5.40
CA ASP A 346 4.62 -18.97 -6.21
C ASP A 346 5.32 -17.92 -5.34
N ALA A 347 4.75 -17.54 -4.19
CA ALA A 347 5.36 -16.59 -3.25
C ALA A 347 6.62 -17.17 -2.63
N ILE A 348 6.54 -18.41 -2.16
CA ILE A 348 7.65 -19.17 -1.60
C ILE A 348 8.74 -19.39 -2.67
N ASP A 349 8.37 -19.89 -3.84
CA ASP A 349 9.31 -20.23 -4.92
C ASP A 349 10.07 -19.01 -5.46
N ARG A 350 9.50 -17.81 -5.33
CA ARG A 350 10.14 -16.55 -5.77
C ARG A 350 11.09 -15.94 -4.75
N LEU A 351 11.17 -16.49 -3.54
CA LEU A 351 12.09 -15.98 -2.52
C LEU A 351 13.52 -16.29 -2.94
N GLU A 352 14.29 -15.21 -3.08
CA GLU A 352 15.71 -15.25 -3.40
C GLU A 352 16.42 -14.16 -2.58
N ILE A 353 17.73 -14.35 -2.37
CA ILE A 353 18.56 -13.44 -1.57
C ILE A 353 18.38 -11.99 -2.06
N ASN A 354 18.47 -11.79 -3.38
CA ASN A 354 18.34 -10.48 -4.01
C ASN A 354 16.94 -9.85 -3.80
N LEU A 355 15.87 -10.65 -3.80
CA LEU A 355 14.51 -10.14 -3.57
C LEU A 355 14.38 -9.64 -2.13
N VAL A 356 14.80 -10.44 -1.17
CA VAL A 356 14.72 -10.13 0.27
C VAL A 356 15.60 -8.92 0.59
N GLN A 357 16.84 -8.92 0.11
CA GLN A 357 17.79 -7.82 0.31
C GLN A 357 17.22 -6.48 -0.23
N LYS A 358 16.57 -6.49 -1.41
CA LYS A 358 15.91 -5.29 -1.96
C LYS A 358 14.79 -4.77 -1.05
N HIS A 359 14.04 -5.66 -0.40
CA HIS A 359 12.97 -5.28 0.52
C HIS A 359 13.50 -4.80 1.87
N ILE A 360 14.63 -5.35 2.35
CA ILE A 360 15.35 -4.79 3.50
C ILE A 360 15.71 -3.34 3.23
N ARG A 361 16.34 -3.06 2.10
CA ARG A 361 16.65 -1.68 1.70
C ARG A 361 15.42 -0.78 1.62
N LEU A 362 14.35 -1.27 0.99
CA LEU A 362 13.11 -0.51 0.88
C LEU A 362 12.47 -0.22 2.24
N ALA A 363 12.55 -1.15 3.20
CA ALA A 363 12.06 -0.96 4.56
C ALA A 363 12.83 0.13 5.30
N HIS A 364 14.15 0.09 5.24
CA HIS A 364 15.01 1.12 5.84
C HIS A 364 14.82 2.50 5.18
N GLU A 365 14.72 2.54 3.84
CA GLU A 365 14.42 3.76 3.09
C GLU A 365 13.04 4.33 3.48
N ALA A 366 12.04 3.46 3.65
CA ALA A 366 10.72 3.87 4.13
C ALA A 366 10.79 4.40 5.56
N ALA A 367 11.40 3.68 6.49
CA ALA A 367 11.46 4.08 7.89
C ALA A 367 12.18 5.44 8.06
N ARG A 368 13.29 5.65 7.37
CA ARG A 368 13.99 6.94 7.35
C ARG A 368 13.20 8.03 6.65
N GLY A 369 12.78 7.80 5.41
CA GLY A 369 12.19 8.84 4.54
C GLY A 369 10.72 9.16 4.78
N LEU A 370 9.97 8.23 5.37
CA LEU A 370 8.54 8.38 5.69
C LEU A 370 8.30 8.64 7.17
N LEU A 371 8.97 7.90 8.06
CA LEU A 371 8.75 7.98 9.51
C LEU A 371 9.74 8.92 10.21
N GLY A 372 10.81 9.35 9.54
CA GLY A 372 11.83 10.22 10.11
C GLY A 372 12.73 9.53 11.14
N LEU A 373 12.83 8.20 11.08
CA LEU A 373 13.63 7.41 12.02
C LEU A 373 15.07 7.28 11.52
N GLU A 374 16.05 7.83 12.24
CA GLU A 374 17.46 7.75 11.87
C GLU A 374 18.01 6.32 11.97
N GLU A 375 17.68 5.65 13.08
CA GLU A 375 18.05 4.27 13.40
C GLU A 375 16.80 3.39 13.54
N PRO A 376 16.17 2.97 12.43
CA PRO A 376 14.94 2.21 12.49
C PRO A 376 15.18 0.76 12.93
N ARG A 377 14.35 0.28 13.86
CA ARG A 377 14.30 -1.13 14.28
C ARG A 377 13.48 -1.93 13.27
N VAL A 378 14.17 -2.44 12.26
CA VAL A 378 13.57 -3.27 11.19
C VAL A 378 13.82 -4.75 11.49
N VAL A 379 12.77 -5.57 11.39
CA VAL A 379 12.86 -7.03 11.56
C VAL A 379 12.32 -7.76 10.33
N LEU A 380 13.00 -8.83 9.92
CA LEU A 380 12.56 -9.75 8.88
C LEU A 380 11.84 -10.94 9.53
N ALA A 381 10.60 -11.21 9.13
CA ALA A 381 9.91 -12.43 9.57
C ALA A 381 10.54 -13.67 8.91
N GLY A 382 10.56 -14.79 9.65
CA GLY A 382 10.87 -16.12 9.10
C GLY A 382 9.81 -16.55 8.08
N LEU A 383 10.19 -17.46 7.19
CA LEU A 383 9.25 -18.07 6.24
C LEU A 383 8.50 -19.22 6.91
N ASN A 384 9.28 -20.08 7.55
CA ASN A 384 8.81 -21.32 8.13
C ASN A 384 8.34 -21.08 9.58
N PRO A 385 7.46 -21.94 10.11
CA PRO A 385 7.17 -21.97 11.54
C PRO A 385 8.47 -21.98 12.36
N HIS A 386 8.49 -21.28 13.49
CA HIS A 386 9.67 -21.19 14.36
C HIS A 386 10.94 -20.70 13.64
N ALA A 387 10.80 -19.98 12.52
CA ALA A 387 11.92 -19.57 11.66
C ALA A 387 12.84 -20.76 11.28
N GLY A 388 12.21 -21.90 10.96
CA GLY A 388 12.86 -23.11 10.45
C GLY A 388 13.37 -24.08 11.51
N GLU A 389 13.43 -23.70 12.80
CA GLU A 389 13.86 -24.53 13.93
C GLU A 389 15.17 -25.31 13.63
N GLY A 390 16.25 -24.57 13.36
CA GLY A 390 17.55 -25.16 13.03
C GLY A 390 17.60 -25.95 11.70
N GLY A 391 16.52 -25.95 10.91
CA GLY A 391 16.38 -26.71 9.67
C GLY A 391 15.29 -27.78 9.71
N ALA A 392 14.67 -28.03 10.87
CA ALA A 392 13.65 -29.07 11.02
C ALA A 392 12.37 -28.79 10.19
N PHE A 393 12.03 -27.52 9.97
CA PHE A 393 10.81 -27.12 9.26
C PHE A 393 11.05 -26.50 7.89
N GLY A 394 12.29 -26.50 7.41
CA GLY A 394 12.71 -25.85 6.16
C GLY A 394 14.06 -25.19 6.30
N ASP A 395 14.68 -24.82 5.19
CA ASP A 395 16.05 -24.31 5.15
C ASP A 395 16.19 -22.92 4.53
N GLU A 396 15.08 -22.31 4.11
CA GLU A 396 15.01 -21.00 3.47
C GLU A 396 15.59 -19.90 4.36
N GLU A 397 15.44 -19.99 5.69
CA GLU A 397 16.07 -19.05 6.62
C GLU A 397 17.60 -19.06 6.47
N ARG A 398 18.20 -20.25 6.39
CA ARG A 398 19.66 -20.43 6.25
C ARG A 398 20.12 -20.09 4.84
N ARG A 399 19.39 -20.55 3.82
CA ARG A 399 19.78 -20.48 2.41
C ARG A 399 19.48 -19.13 1.76
N ILE A 400 18.45 -18.41 2.23
CA ILE A 400 17.95 -17.19 1.59
C ILE A 400 17.93 -16.01 2.57
N LEU A 401 17.25 -16.12 3.71
CA LEU A 401 16.93 -14.95 4.54
C LEU A 401 18.14 -14.41 5.32
N ARG A 402 18.89 -15.26 6.03
CA ARG A 402 20.12 -14.85 6.75
C ARG A 402 21.18 -14.31 5.79
N PRO A 403 21.45 -14.93 4.63
CA PRO A 403 22.33 -14.34 3.61
C PRO A 403 21.86 -12.97 3.13
N ALA A 404 20.55 -12.75 2.95
CA ALA A 404 20.01 -11.46 2.54
C ALA A 404 20.20 -10.36 3.59
N ILE A 405 20.03 -10.70 4.88
CA ILE A 405 20.31 -9.79 6.00
C ILE A 405 21.79 -9.42 6.02
N ARG A 406 22.70 -10.41 6.02
CA ARG A 406 24.15 -10.16 6.02
C ARG A 406 24.57 -9.29 4.84
N ARG A 407 24.08 -9.60 3.65
CA ARG A 407 24.39 -8.82 2.44
C ARG A 407 23.87 -7.38 2.50
N ALA A 408 22.72 -7.14 3.14
CA ALA A 408 22.21 -5.78 3.32
C ALA A 408 23.04 -4.98 4.34
N GLU A 409 23.56 -5.64 5.38
CA GLU A 409 24.47 -5.03 6.34
C GLU A 409 25.85 -4.75 5.71
N GLU A 410 26.45 -5.73 5.03
CA GLU A 410 27.74 -5.61 4.37
C GLU A 410 27.74 -4.55 3.26
N GLU A 411 26.71 -4.51 2.41
CA GLU A 411 26.66 -3.59 1.27
C GLU A 411 26.21 -2.18 1.63
N TRP A 412 25.30 -2.03 2.60
CA TRP A 412 24.60 -0.77 2.86
C TRP A 412 24.57 -0.34 4.34
N GLY A 413 25.19 -1.10 5.25
CA GLY A 413 25.16 -0.82 6.68
C GLY A 413 23.76 -0.95 7.31
N LEU A 414 22.85 -1.70 6.67
CA LEU A 414 21.46 -1.81 7.12
C LEU A 414 21.27 -2.97 8.09
N ARG A 415 21.43 -2.69 9.39
CA ARG A 415 21.17 -3.66 10.46
C ARG A 415 19.69 -4.03 10.49
N THR A 416 19.42 -5.31 10.31
CA THR A 416 18.05 -5.85 10.27
C THR A 416 18.00 -7.10 11.15
N ALA A 417 17.06 -7.13 12.10
CA ALA A 417 16.88 -8.27 12.97
C ALA A 417 16.22 -9.45 12.24
N GLY A 418 16.41 -10.66 12.78
CA GLY A 418 15.76 -11.88 12.32
C GLY A 418 16.68 -12.83 11.53
N PRO A 419 16.11 -13.81 10.81
CA PRO A 419 14.68 -14.06 10.65
C PRO A 419 14.00 -14.36 11.99
N ALA A 420 12.93 -13.64 12.32
CA ALA A 420 12.21 -13.76 13.57
C ALA A 420 11.07 -14.79 13.47
N VAL A 421 10.69 -15.37 14.61
CA VAL A 421 9.58 -16.33 14.68
C VAL A 421 8.26 -15.63 14.26
N PRO A 422 7.60 -16.09 13.18
CA PRO A 422 6.58 -15.30 12.50
C PRO A 422 5.30 -15.09 13.32
N ASP A 423 4.91 -16.01 14.19
CA ASP A 423 3.73 -15.87 15.06
C ASP A 423 3.97 -14.94 16.28
N VAL A 424 5.25 -14.67 16.61
CA VAL A 424 5.63 -13.77 17.71
C VAL A 424 5.88 -12.35 17.21
N VAL A 425 6.63 -12.19 16.11
CA VAL A 425 7.16 -10.89 15.66
C VAL A 425 6.06 -9.84 15.36
N PHE A 426 4.89 -10.25 14.89
CA PHE A 426 3.80 -9.30 14.61
C PHE A 426 3.14 -8.78 15.88
N ALA A 427 3.10 -9.58 16.96
CA ALA A 427 2.59 -9.13 18.25
C ALA A 427 3.56 -8.13 18.91
N GLU A 428 4.86 -8.43 18.88
CA GLU A 428 5.93 -7.51 19.34
C GLU A 428 5.89 -6.18 18.57
N ALA A 429 5.76 -6.24 17.25
CA ALA A 429 5.65 -5.04 16.42
C ALA A 429 4.36 -4.24 16.69
N ALA A 430 3.25 -4.91 17.01
CA ALA A 430 2.02 -4.23 17.44
C ALA A 430 2.17 -3.57 18.83
N ALA A 431 2.98 -4.14 19.72
CA ALA A 431 3.32 -3.55 21.03
C ALA A 431 4.28 -2.35 20.90
N GLY A 432 5.15 -2.35 19.89
CA GLY A 432 6.07 -1.25 19.58
C GLY A 432 7.55 -1.60 19.70
N ASP A 433 7.89 -2.89 19.78
CA ASP A 433 9.27 -3.38 19.86
C ASP A 433 10.01 -3.20 18.52
N TRP A 434 9.24 -3.19 17.42
CA TRP A 434 9.73 -3.00 16.06
C TRP A 434 9.04 -1.82 15.38
N ASP A 435 9.80 -1.05 14.62
CA ASP A 435 9.26 0.07 13.85
C ASP A 435 8.63 -0.40 12.53
N LEU A 436 9.18 -1.49 11.95
CA LEU A 436 8.74 -2.07 10.68
C LEU A 436 9.08 -3.56 10.59
N VAL A 437 8.10 -4.39 10.22
CA VAL A 437 8.26 -5.82 9.95
C VAL A 437 8.26 -6.08 8.44
N ILE A 438 9.21 -6.84 7.94
CA ILE A 438 9.21 -7.33 6.56
C ILE A 438 8.55 -8.71 6.56
N ALA A 439 7.38 -8.80 5.93
CA ALA A 439 6.67 -10.06 5.68
C ALA A 439 7.02 -10.60 4.29
N LEU A 440 7.09 -11.91 4.18
CA LEU A 440 7.52 -12.61 2.96
C LEU A 440 6.37 -12.86 1.99
N TYR A 441 5.14 -13.02 2.49
CA TYR A 441 3.93 -13.25 1.70
C TYR A 441 2.71 -12.50 2.24
N HIS A 442 1.67 -12.40 1.40
CA HIS A 442 0.48 -11.59 1.66
C HIS A 442 -0.18 -11.89 3.01
N ASP A 443 -0.58 -13.14 3.24
CA ASP A 443 -1.37 -13.47 4.43
C ASP A 443 -0.55 -13.39 5.72
N GLN A 444 0.78 -13.53 5.65
CA GLN A 444 1.68 -13.28 6.77
C GLN A 444 1.54 -11.84 7.30
N ALA A 445 1.34 -10.86 6.42
CA ALA A 445 1.16 -9.47 6.80
C ALA A 445 -0.30 -9.13 7.15
N PHE A 446 -1.24 -9.56 6.31
CA PHE A 446 -2.61 -9.05 6.37
C PHE A 446 -3.49 -9.75 7.41
N ILE A 447 -3.16 -10.96 7.85
CA ILE A 447 -3.85 -11.58 9.00
C ILE A 447 -3.63 -10.75 10.27
N PRO A 448 -2.39 -10.51 10.75
CA PRO A 448 -2.17 -9.75 11.98
C PRO A 448 -2.70 -8.30 11.87
N LEU A 449 -2.51 -7.65 10.73
CA LEU A 449 -3.05 -6.29 10.50
C LEU A 449 -4.57 -6.23 10.64
N LYS A 450 -5.31 -7.25 10.16
CA LYS A 450 -6.77 -7.25 10.22
C LYS A 450 -7.32 -7.61 11.61
N LEU A 451 -6.57 -8.38 12.41
CA LEU A 451 -6.93 -8.68 13.79
C LEU A 451 -6.93 -7.43 14.69
N LEU A 452 -6.11 -6.43 14.37
CA LEU A 452 -6.07 -5.14 15.09
C LEU A 452 -7.24 -4.19 14.77
N GLY A 453 -8.15 -4.57 13.87
CA GLY A 453 -9.36 -3.82 13.55
C GLY A 453 -9.31 -3.13 12.17
N ARG A 454 -10.43 -3.16 11.45
CA ARG A 454 -10.47 -2.74 10.03
C ARG A 454 -10.51 -1.23 9.83
N ALA A 455 -11.12 -0.49 10.77
CA ALA A 455 -11.38 0.93 10.62
C ALA A 455 -10.09 1.77 10.53
N THR A 456 -9.03 1.34 11.20
CA THR A 456 -7.75 2.06 11.32
C THR A 456 -6.66 1.56 10.37
N ALA A 457 -6.96 0.58 9.52
CA ALA A 457 -5.98 0.01 8.61
C ALA A 457 -5.81 0.88 7.34
N TYR A 458 -4.56 1.19 7.01
CA TYR A 458 -4.20 2.00 5.84
C TYR A 458 -2.93 1.49 5.15
N THR A 459 -2.68 1.97 3.95
CA THR A 459 -1.48 1.65 3.16
C THR A 459 -0.76 2.90 2.74
N VAL A 460 0.57 2.85 2.74
CA VAL A 460 1.43 3.91 2.25
C VAL A 460 2.27 3.41 1.08
N PHE A 461 2.35 4.20 0.02
CA PHE A 461 3.28 3.95 -1.08
C PHE A 461 4.71 4.29 -0.65
N VAL A 462 5.65 3.37 -0.85
CA VAL A 462 7.07 3.54 -0.48
C VAL A 462 7.99 3.26 -1.65
N GLY A 463 9.20 3.82 -1.62
CA GLY A 463 10.23 3.65 -2.67
C GLY A 463 10.14 4.66 -3.82
N GLY A 464 9.15 5.56 -3.81
CA GLY A 464 9.09 6.69 -4.74
C GLY A 464 9.07 8.04 -4.03
N ARG A 465 9.21 9.11 -4.81
CA ARG A 465 9.32 10.51 -4.33
C ARG A 465 7.98 11.19 -4.08
N LEU A 466 6.93 10.41 -3.81
CA LEU A 466 5.59 10.93 -3.51
C LEU A 466 5.08 10.31 -2.21
N LEU A 467 4.24 11.05 -1.49
CA LEU A 467 3.48 10.53 -0.35
C LEU A 467 2.09 10.15 -0.83
N ARG A 468 1.77 8.85 -0.80
CA ARG A 468 0.41 8.37 -1.07
C ARG A 468 -0.07 7.51 0.06
N VAL A 469 -1.25 7.84 0.57
CA VAL A 469 -1.97 7.06 1.59
C VAL A 469 -3.32 6.59 1.04
N SER A 470 -3.79 5.43 1.50
CA SER A 470 -5.09 4.89 1.13
C SER A 470 -5.65 3.97 2.20
N PRO A 471 -6.96 3.99 2.46
CA PRO A 471 -7.58 3.07 3.38
C PRO A 471 -7.51 1.62 2.86
N MET A 472 -7.55 0.66 3.77
CA MET A 472 -7.43 -0.77 3.46
C MET A 472 -8.80 -1.44 3.23
N HIS A 473 -9.61 -0.89 2.33
CA HIS A 473 -10.87 -1.49 1.87
C HIS A 473 -10.99 -1.45 0.34
N GLY A 474 -11.88 -2.30 -0.19
CA GLY A 474 -12.20 -2.32 -1.62
C GLY A 474 -13.24 -1.27 -2.01
N THR A 475 -13.69 -1.35 -3.26
CA THR A 475 -14.74 -0.46 -3.81
C THR A 475 -16.13 -0.71 -3.23
N ALA A 476 -16.34 -1.86 -2.56
CA ALA A 476 -17.60 -2.24 -1.92
C ALA A 476 -18.83 -1.92 -2.77
N PHE A 477 -18.82 -2.36 -4.03
CA PHE A 477 -19.82 -2.02 -5.05
C PHE A 477 -21.27 -2.13 -4.53
N ALA A 478 -21.60 -3.18 -3.79
CA ALA A 478 -22.95 -3.39 -3.22
C ALA A 478 -23.44 -2.26 -2.27
N LEU A 479 -22.54 -1.44 -1.75
CA LEU A 479 -22.87 -0.31 -0.87
C LEU A 479 -22.88 1.05 -1.62
N ALA A 480 -22.43 1.08 -2.88
CA ALA A 480 -22.28 2.32 -3.63
C ALA A 480 -23.62 3.08 -3.74
N ARG A 481 -23.62 4.35 -3.34
CA ARG A 481 -24.81 5.24 -3.36
C ARG A 481 -25.95 4.83 -2.43
N THR A 482 -25.75 3.83 -1.58
CA THR A 482 -26.76 3.43 -0.58
C THR A 482 -26.74 4.31 0.66
N GLY A 483 -25.66 5.08 0.85
CA GLY A 483 -25.47 5.87 2.06
C GLY A 483 -25.09 5.10 3.31
N ARG A 484 -24.81 3.80 3.17
CA ARG A 484 -24.40 2.89 4.26
C ARG A 484 -22.89 2.66 4.34
N ALA A 485 -22.12 3.26 3.43
CA ALA A 485 -20.68 3.15 3.44
C ALA A 485 -20.09 3.92 4.63
N ASP A 486 -19.26 3.26 5.43
CA ASP A 486 -18.61 3.89 6.58
C ASP A 486 -17.38 4.72 6.13
N PRO A 487 -17.35 6.05 6.36
CA PRO A 487 -16.22 6.90 6.01
C PRO A 487 -15.03 6.80 6.97
N ALA A 488 -15.13 6.10 8.10
CA ALA A 488 -14.14 6.12 9.18
C ALA A 488 -12.73 5.75 8.71
N SER A 489 -12.59 4.75 7.83
CA SER A 489 -11.28 4.38 7.29
C SER A 489 -10.67 5.46 6.41
N PHE A 490 -11.49 6.17 5.62
CA PHE A 490 -11.00 7.27 4.79
C PHE A 490 -10.61 8.48 5.66
N ALA A 491 -11.41 8.79 6.69
CA ALA A 491 -11.10 9.82 7.67
C ALA A 491 -9.80 9.51 8.43
N HIS A 492 -9.60 8.25 8.86
CA HIS A 492 -8.37 7.83 9.50
C HIS A 492 -7.17 7.95 8.56
N ALA A 493 -7.31 7.49 7.31
CA ALA A 493 -6.27 7.63 6.29
C ALA A 493 -5.92 9.11 6.00
N LEU A 494 -6.90 10.01 6.06
CA LEU A 494 -6.68 11.46 6.02
C LEU A 494 -5.84 11.93 7.22
N ASP A 495 -6.19 11.54 8.43
CA ASP A 495 -5.38 11.90 9.61
C ASP A 495 -3.93 11.44 9.47
N ARG A 496 -3.74 10.19 9.03
CA ARG A 496 -2.40 9.62 8.82
C ARG A 496 -1.61 10.35 7.75
N VAL A 497 -2.23 10.70 6.60
CA VAL A 497 -1.49 11.42 5.55
C VAL A 497 -1.06 12.80 6.00
N LEU A 498 -1.88 13.51 6.78
CA LEU A 498 -1.55 14.83 7.30
C LEU A 498 -0.43 14.77 8.34
N GLU A 499 -0.42 13.77 9.22
CA GLU A 499 0.69 13.53 10.15
C GLU A 499 2.00 13.27 9.42
N LEU A 500 1.97 12.42 8.39
CA LEU A 500 3.14 12.10 7.57
C LEU A 500 3.63 13.31 6.77
N CYS A 501 2.72 14.16 6.26
CA CYS A 501 3.07 15.43 5.64
C CYS A 501 3.81 16.33 6.63
N ALA A 502 3.26 16.50 7.83
CA ALA A 502 3.86 17.37 8.85
C ALA A 502 5.25 16.88 9.28
N ALA A 503 5.44 15.56 9.43
CA ALA A 503 6.74 14.97 9.71
C ALA A 503 7.77 15.25 8.61
N ARG A 504 7.38 15.11 7.33
CA ARG A 504 8.24 15.43 6.19
C ARG A 504 8.62 16.90 6.10
N LEU A 505 7.66 17.80 6.31
CA LEU A 505 7.92 19.24 6.27
C LEU A 505 8.92 19.66 7.35
N ARG A 506 8.77 19.12 8.58
CA ARG A 506 9.74 19.37 9.68
C ARG A 506 11.15 18.88 9.33
N ALA A 507 11.27 17.67 8.76
CA ALA A 507 12.56 17.10 8.36
C ALA A 507 13.25 17.90 7.23
N CYS A 508 12.48 18.50 6.32
CA CYS A 508 13.03 19.40 5.30
C CYS A 508 13.54 20.72 5.89
N SER A 509 12.82 21.30 6.85
CA SER A 509 13.21 22.57 7.50
C SER A 509 14.46 22.45 8.39
N SER A 510 14.65 21.32 9.07
CA SER A 510 15.86 21.06 9.86
C SER A 510 17.10 20.86 8.99
N ALA A 511 16.96 20.19 7.84
CA ALA A 511 18.07 19.99 6.90
C ALA A 511 18.54 21.30 6.22
N SER A 512 17.65 22.29 6.04
CA SER A 512 18.02 23.61 5.48
C SER A 512 18.73 24.53 6.48
N THR A 513 18.49 24.38 7.78
CA THR A 513 19.07 25.23 8.82
C THR A 513 20.47 24.76 9.25
N SER A 514 20.78 23.46 9.11
CA SER A 514 22.13 22.92 9.35
C SER A 514 23.13 23.23 8.22
N GLY A 515 22.68 23.74 7.06
CA GLY A 515 23.53 24.01 5.90
C GLY A 515 24.06 25.44 5.78
N THR A 516 23.64 26.35 6.66
CA THR A 516 24.01 27.78 6.61
C THR A 516 24.96 28.20 7.74
N GLY A 517 25.53 27.25 8.48
CA GLY A 517 26.34 27.49 9.68
C GLY A 517 27.77 27.00 9.58
N THR A 518 28.48 27.30 8.49
CA THR A 518 29.95 27.32 8.44
C THR A 518 30.37 28.19 7.26
N SER A 519 30.68 29.45 7.56
CA SER A 519 31.49 30.34 6.72
C SER A 519 32.64 30.84 7.56
#